data_AF-A0A940L925-F1
#
_entry.id   AF-A0A940L925-F1
#
_cell.length_a   1.000
_cell.length_b   1.000
_cell.length_c   1.000
_cell.angle_alpha   90.00
_cell.angle_beta   90.00
_cell.angle_gamma   90.00
#
_symmetry.space_group_name_H-M   'P 1'
#
loop_
_entity.id
_entity.type
_entity.pdbx_description
1 polymer ?
#
loop_
_entity_poly.entity_id
_entity_poly.type
_entity_poly.pdbx_seq_one_letter_code
_entity_poly.pdbx_strand_id
1 'polypeptide(L)'
;AMPEEERTVYLNKLLRRLLKEQGLSDAVLTSGNSLPGNNATDLFASSQSKGEWYFYNNTLKTQGAAQFKQVWGNRPNADNWRRFSSVTQQLTTRPPDSNMPANQSGNPAVPVDNTPDINSLTKDLPLTENQLKASNDSISNALFGLGSVLLNEAEDYLSAIDALEKLRSHYPSYPNMSEVLFNLYYAYLKAGNEVEANKIKQLLVTQYPSSKFATIISTGKAPVTGGKSEEATKAYNDIYNLFIEGRFDEAEAAKKLADSIYQTNYWQPQLLYIEAVYHIRQRDDSIAKNILQTLIGQDPNAPMATKAQTMIDVLNRRAQIEDELSRYQIQRVEDTTTTNPVQPVIQAPPVRKDTIAGKPNLVTNPTKNDSLTNKPIVTSPQIKKDTVVKKPDVIIKPDVTTNPPVKKDTAVNKPVINAPPRPLRKPGEYYFDSTTKHHAAIVLDKVDPLFVTEVRNAYTRFNRERYHQTFPMNVVDLDANRKILLIGDFASAQEALNYMTSARQAAPSEVMPWLKAEKYSFSIIDDENLPLLLEKKDLEQYRKFLVQNLPGKF
;
A
#
# COMPACT_ATOMS: atom_id res chain seq x y z
N ALA A 1 22.18 -30.46 7.96
CA ALA A 1 22.90 -29.21 8.29
C ALA A 1 24.23 -29.57 8.93
N MET A 2 25.28 -28.75 8.75
CA MET A 2 26.57 -28.95 9.41
C MET A 2 26.39 -28.87 10.95
N PRO A 3 26.97 -29.80 11.73
CA PRO A 3 26.96 -29.74 13.20
C PRO A 3 27.48 -28.41 13.73
N GLU A 4 27.01 -27.98 14.90
CA GLU A 4 27.35 -26.68 15.48
C GLU A 4 28.87 -26.53 15.71
N GLU A 5 29.52 -27.55 16.24
CA GLU A 5 30.97 -27.54 16.46
C GLU A 5 31.74 -27.38 15.15
N GLU A 6 31.41 -28.16 14.13
CA GLU A 6 32.06 -28.05 12.80
C GLU A 6 31.81 -26.68 12.14
N ARG A 7 30.60 -26.13 12.31
CA ARG A 7 30.23 -24.80 11.82
C ARG A 7 31.07 -23.71 12.48
N THR A 8 31.26 -23.77 13.80
CA THR A 8 32.10 -22.79 14.51
C THR A 8 33.57 -22.86 14.08
N VAL A 9 34.11 -24.06 13.86
CA VAL A 9 35.48 -24.25 13.35
C VAL A 9 35.63 -23.66 11.94
N TYR A 10 34.66 -23.91 11.06
CA TYR A 10 34.66 -23.36 9.70
C TYR A 10 34.59 -21.83 9.71
N LEU A 11 33.68 -21.25 10.49
CA LEU A 11 33.49 -19.79 10.57
C LEU A 11 34.74 -19.10 11.14
N ASN A 12 35.39 -19.68 12.16
CA ASN A 12 36.66 -19.18 12.67
C ASN A 12 37.77 -19.19 11.60
N LYS A 13 37.83 -20.23 10.77
CA LYS A 13 38.80 -20.31 9.66
C LYS A 13 38.48 -19.29 8.56
N LEU A 14 37.21 -19.08 8.24
CA LEU A 14 36.76 -18.10 7.27
C LEU A 14 37.05 -16.68 7.76
N LEU A 15 36.77 -16.39 9.02
CA LEU A 15 37.06 -15.12 9.67
C LEU A 15 38.55 -14.75 9.56
N ARG A 16 39.44 -15.69 9.90
CA ARG A 16 40.90 -15.49 9.75
C ARG A 16 41.32 -15.19 8.32
N ARG A 17 40.64 -15.80 7.33
CA ARG A 17 40.91 -15.52 5.91
C ARG A 17 40.47 -14.12 5.53
N LEU A 18 39.25 -13.72 5.89
CA LEU A 18 38.70 -12.40 5.58
C LEU A 18 39.52 -11.27 6.22
N LEU A 19 39.96 -11.44 7.47
CA LEU A 19 40.86 -10.49 8.13
C LEU A 19 42.19 -10.35 7.38
N LYS A 20 42.77 -11.47 6.92
CA LYS A 20 44.01 -11.47 6.14
C LYS A 20 43.85 -10.80 4.77
N GLU A 21 42.74 -11.02 4.07
CA GLU A 21 42.43 -10.39 2.77
C GLU A 21 42.22 -8.88 2.90
N GLN A 22 41.70 -8.42 4.04
CA GLN A 22 41.56 -6.99 4.36
C GLN A 22 42.88 -6.36 4.87
N GLY A 23 43.95 -7.15 5.02
CA GLY A 23 45.24 -6.67 5.52
C GLY A 23 45.30 -6.43 7.03
N LEU A 24 44.32 -6.94 7.80
CA LEU A 24 44.33 -6.92 9.26
C LEU A 24 45.01 -8.20 9.78
N SER A 25 46.11 -8.05 10.50
CA SER A 25 46.74 -9.15 11.25
C SER A 25 46.18 -9.24 12.69
N ASP A 26 46.26 -10.41 13.33
CA ASP A 26 45.85 -10.75 14.71
C ASP A 26 46.42 -9.87 15.85
N ALA A 27 47.11 -8.76 15.54
CA ALA A 27 47.67 -7.86 16.55
C ALA A 27 46.62 -6.86 17.05
N VAL A 28 46.20 -7.07 18.30
CA VAL A 28 45.41 -6.12 19.10
C VAL A 28 46.07 -4.73 19.04
N LEU A 29 45.36 -3.76 18.48
CA LEU A 29 45.75 -2.35 18.52
C LEU A 29 45.55 -1.83 19.95
N THR A 30 46.62 -1.86 20.74
CA THR A 30 46.64 -1.17 22.04
C THR A 30 46.73 0.34 21.78
N SER A 31 45.59 1.02 21.90
CA SER A 31 45.48 2.46 21.80
C SER A 31 46.01 3.11 23.08
N GLY A 32 47.16 3.76 23.00
CA GLY A 32 47.66 4.58 24.09
C GLY A 32 49.14 4.87 23.93
N ASN A 33 49.47 5.92 23.18
CA ASN A 33 50.58 6.79 23.53
C ASN A 33 50.54 8.07 22.70
N SER A 34 50.60 9.19 23.43
CA SER A 34 50.68 10.56 22.95
C SER A 34 52.01 10.83 22.20
N LEU A 35 51.91 11.51 21.06
CA LEU A 35 53.03 11.93 20.20
C LEU A 35 53.81 13.09 20.84
N PRO A 36 55.14 12.99 21.04
CA PRO A 36 55.98 14.14 21.42
C PRO A 36 56.23 15.09 20.23
N GLY A 37 56.42 16.37 20.55
CA GLY A 37 56.53 17.49 19.60
C GLY A 37 57.52 17.31 18.44
N ASN A 38 57.12 17.92 17.32
CA ASN A 38 57.71 17.77 15.99
C ASN A 38 58.95 18.69 15.83
N ASN A 39 60.15 18.15 16.04
CA ASN A 39 61.39 18.74 15.57
C ASN A 39 62.13 17.69 14.73
N ALA A 40 62.20 17.91 13.41
CA ALA A 40 62.87 17.01 12.49
C ALA A 40 64.39 17.18 12.62
N THR A 41 65.06 16.21 13.23
CA THR A 41 66.52 16.06 13.14
C THR A 41 66.89 15.55 11.75
N ASP A 42 67.86 16.18 11.11
CA ASP A 42 68.39 15.76 9.81
C ASP A 42 69.30 14.54 9.98
N LEU A 43 68.83 13.38 9.52
CA LEU A 43 69.52 12.09 9.52
C LEU A 43 70.85 12.09 8.75
N PHE A 44 71.07 13.08 7.86
CA PHE A 44 72.19 13.12 6.94
C PHE A 44 73.12 14.33 7.16
N ALA A 45 72.94 15.05 8.28
CA ALA A 45 73.68 16.29 8.57
C ALA A 45 75.20 16.07 8.79
N SER A 46 75.65 14.86 9.10
CA SER A 46 77.07 14.54 9.23
C SER A 46 77.62 13.91 7.96
N SER A 47 78.64 14.56 7.37
CA SER A 47 79.40 14.09 6.22
C SER A 47 79.99 12.69 6.46
N GLN A 48 79.29 11.65 6.02
CA GLN A 48 79.80 10.28 5.96
C GLN A 48 80.06 9.89 4.52
N SER A 49 81.19 9.21 4.34
CA SER A 49 81.83 8.80 3.08
C SER A 49 80.83 8.37 1.99
N LYS A 50 81.01 8.94 0.80
CA LYS A 50 80.31 8.57 -0.43
C LYS A 50 80.23 7.04 -0.58
N GLY A 51 79.03 6.47 -0.57
CA GLY A 51 78.73 5.22 -1.28
C GLY A 51 77.99 4.10 -0.53
N GLU A 52 77.83 4.12 0.79
CA GLU A 52 77.10 3.04 1.46
C GLU A 52 75.58 3.22 1.40
N TRP A 53 74.86 2.20 0.92
CA TRP A 53 73.41 2.20 0.84
C TRP A 53 72.81 2.26 2.26
N TYR A 54 71.81 3.12 2.45
CA TYR A 54 71.21 3.47 3.75
C TYR A 54 70.93 2.27 4.68
N PHE A 55 70.44 1.16 4.15
CA PHE A 55 70.07 -0.03 4.95
C PHE A 55 71.25 -0.90 5.40
N TYR A 56 72.45 -0.65 4.89
CA TYR A 56 73.68 -1.33 5.32
C TYR A 56 74.35 -0.65 6.52
N ASN A 57 74.02 0.61 6.79
CA ASN A 57 74.46 1.29 8.00
C ASN A 57 73.46 1.04 9.14
N ASN A 58 73.84 0.19 10.09
CA ASN A 58 72.97 -0.19 11.21
C ASN A 58 72.56 1.01 12.09
N THR A 59 73.43 2.01 12.22
CA THR A 59 73.14 3.23 12.98
C THR A 59 72.06 4.07 12.30
N LEU A 60 72.18 4.31 10.99
CA LEU A 60 71.18 5.04 10.21
C LEU A 60 69.85 4.28 10.16
N LYS A 61 69.89 2.95 10.02
CA LYS A 61 68.70 2.11 10.05
C LYS A 61 67.94 2.22 11.37
N THR A 62 68.64 2.16 12.51
CA THR A 62 68.00 2.30 13.83
C THR A 62 67.51 3.73 14.08
N GLN A 63 68.27 4.75 13.69
CA GLN A 63 67.86 6.16 13.82
C GLN A 63 66.63 6.47 12.96
N GLY A 64 66.60 6.04 11.69
CA GLY A 64 65.45 6.28 10.84
C GLY A 64 64.23 5.44 11.22
N ALA A 65 64.40 4.25 11.82
CA ALA A 65 63.27 3.52 12.42
C ALA A 65 62.68 4.28 13.63
N ALA A 66 63.53 4.88 14.47
CA ALA A 66 63.08 5.72 15.58
C ALA A 66 62.37 6.99 15.08
N GLN A 67 62.94 7.67 14.06
CA GLN A 67 62.31 8.85 13.47
C GLN A 67 61.01 8.51 12.73
N PHE A 68 60.95 7.37 12.04
CA PHE A 68 59.71 6.91 11.43
C PHE A 68 58.62 6.68 12.48
N LYS A 69 58.97 6.04 13.62
CA LYS A 69 58.05 5.89 14.75
C LYS A 69 57.68 7.22 15.43
N GLN A 70 58.57 8.22 15.39
CA GLN A 70 58.28 9.55 15.94
C GLN A 70 57.28 10.31 15.06
N VAL A 71 57.49 10.33 13.74
CA VAL A 71 56.64 11.05 12.78
C VAL A 71 55.32 10.31 12.54
N TRP A 72 55.38 8.98 12.46
CA TRP A 72 54.27 8.13 12.04
C TRP A 72 53.78 7.18 13.13
N GLY A 73 54.31 7.16 14.36
CA GLY A 73 53.87 6.21 15.38
C GLY A 73 54.17 4.74 15.04
N ASN A 74 53.56 3.81 15.79
CA ASN A 74 53.62 2.39 15.46
C ASN A 74 52.68 2.12 14.26
N ARG A 75 53.21 1.54 13.18
CA ARG A 75 52.44 1.25 11.96
C ARG A 75 52.44 -0.25 11.66
N PRO A 76 51.26 -0.85 11.38
CA PRO A 76 51.19 -2.24 10.96
C PRO A 76 51.81 -2.41 9.57
N ASN A 77 52.36 -3.60 9.32
CA ASN A 77 52.87 -3.96 7.99
C ASN A 77 51.71 -4.34 7.07
N ALA A 78 50.96 -3.33 6.61
CA ALA A 78 49.79 -3.47 5.75
C ALA A 78 49.85 -2.49 4.57
N ASP A 79 49.22 -2.85 3.46
CA ASP A 79 49.10 -1.97 2.29
C ASP A 79 48.24 -0.75 2.63
N ASN A 80 48.52 0.38 1.98
CA ASN A 80 47.81 1.66 2.19
C ASN A 80 47.83 2.20 3.64
N TRP A 81 48.78 1.76 4.49
CA TRP A 81 48.88 2.19 5.90
C TRP A 81 48.87 3.71 6.12
N ARG A 82 49.28 4.51 5.12
CA ARG A 82 49.22 5.98 5.17
C ARG A 82 47.78 6.51 5.19
N ARG A 83 46.82 5.86 4.50
CA ARG A 83 45.41 6.30 4.40
C ARG A 83 44.58 5.98 5.65
N PHE A 84 44.99 4.99 6.44
CA PHE A 84 44.33 4.63 7.69
C PHE A 84 44.44 5.75 8.75
N SER A 85 45.57 6.46 8.75
CA SER A 85 45.81 7.58 9.68
C SER A 85 44.96 8.83 9.39
N SER A 86 44.68 9.12 8.12
CA SER A 86 43.83 10.25 7.72
C SER A 86 42.35 10.04 8.06
N VAL A 87 41.85 8.80 7.99
CA VAL A 87 40.47 8.48 8.35
C VAL A 87 40.27 8.50 9.88
N THR A 88 41.25 8.01 10.64
CA THR A 88 41.20 7.99 12.11
C THR A 88 41.32 9.39 12.73
N GLN A 89 42.14 10.29 12.15
CA GLN A 89 42.20 11.68 12.59
C GLN A 89 40.93 12.48 12.24
N GLN A 90 40.31 12.24 11.08
CA GLN A 90 39.04 12.89 10.74
C GLN A 90 37.86 12.44 11.62
N LEU A 91 37.93 11.26 12.22
CA LEU A 91 36.91 10.75 13.15
C LEU A 91 37.04 11.31 14.58
N THR A 92 38.22 11.81 14.97
CA THR A 92 38.51 12.30 16.33
C THR A 92 38.36 13.82 16.48
N THR A 93 38.20 14.57 15.39
CA THR A 93 38.12 16.05 15.39
C THR A 93 36.76 16.62 14.99
N ARG A 94 35.67 15.85 14.97
CA ARG A 94 34.32 16.44 14.82
C ARG A 94 33.88 17.04 16.16
N PRO A 95 33.66 18.37 16.26
CA PRO A 95 32.96 18.94 17.40
C PRO A 95 31.52 18.42 17.40
N PRO A 96 30.89 18.21 18.57
CA PRO A 96 29.47 17.85 18.63
C PRO A 96 28.63 19.04 18.14
N ASP A 97 27.91 18.85 17.03
CA ASP A 97 26.99 19.84 16.49
C ASP A 97 25.69 19.82 17.30
N SER A 98 25.45 20.88 18.07
CA SER A 98 24.41 20.97 19.09
C SER A 98 23.08 21.50 18.53
N ASN A 99 22.57 20.91 17.45
CA ASN A 99 21.26 21.28 16.92
C ASN A 99 20.55 20.19 16.09
N MET A 100 20.31 19.03 16.71
CA MET A 100 19.36 18.05 16.18
C MET A 100 18.47 17.48 17.31
N PRO A 101 17.14 17.44 17.18
CA PRO A 101 16.27 17.01 18.28
C PRO A 101 16.34 15.51 18.51
N ALA A 102 16.59 15.14 19.77
CA ALA A 102 16.67 13.77 20.24
C ALA A 102 15.30 13.09 20.28
N ASN A 103 15.15 11.93 19.61
CA ASN A 103 14.53 10.75 20.23
C ASN A 103 14.69 9.46 19.40
N GLN A 104 15.50 8.51 19.87
CA GLN A 104 15.07 7.20 20.40
C GLN A 104 16.23 6.20 20.46
N SER A 105 16.26 5.47 21.56
CA SER A 105 17.16 4.41 21.97
C SER A 105 17.73 3.55 20.84
N GLY A 106 18.95 3.87 20.43
CA GLY A 106 19.94 2.89 20.00
C GLY A 106 21.13 3.03 20.94
N ASN A 107 21.75 1.92 21.33
CA ASN A 107 23.09 1.93 21.93
C ASN A 107 23.95 3.00 21.24
N PRO A 108 24.85 3.72 21.97
CA PRO A 108 25.79 4.62 21.34
C PRO A 108 26.41 3.85 20.18
N ALA A 109 26.28 4.39 18.96
CA ALA A 109 26.82 3.76 17.77
C ALA A 109 28.32 3.59 18.01
N VAL A 110 28.67 2.39 18.46
CA VAL A 110 30.01 1.87 18.38
C VAL A 110 30.36 2.10 16.92
N PRO A 111 31.48 2.78 16.61
CA PRO A 111 31.98 2.85 15.25
C PRO A 111 31.83 1.44 14.69
N VAL A 112 31.09 1.25 13.59
CA VAL A 112 30.92 -0.08 13.01
C VAL A 112 32.32 -0.59 12.76
N ASP A 113 32.76 -1.48 13.64
CA ASP A 113 34.02 -2.16 13.51
C ASP A 113 33.78 -3.09 12.35
N ASN A 114 34.16 -2.64 11.15
CA ASN A 114 34.09 -3.45 9.94
C ASN A 114 35.09 -4.62 10.01
N THR A 115 35.72 -4.85 11.16
CA THR A 115 36.34 -6.12 11.50
C THR A 115 35.26 -7.20 11.42
N PRO A 116 35.35 -8.14 10.48
CA PRO A 116 34.49 -9.30 10.54
C PRO A 116 34.62 -9.92 11.95
N ASP A 117 33.49 -10.18 12.61
CA ASP A 117 33.39 -10.91 13.88
C ASP A 117 32.55 -12.16 13.66
N ILE A 118 32.79 -13.23 14.42
CA ILE A 118 32.04 -14.48 14.29
C ILE A 118 30.53 -14.27 14.45
N ASN A 119 30.11 -13.33 15.30
CA ASN A 119 28.69 -12.97 15.46
C ASN A 119 28.10 -12.32 14.20
N SER A 120 28.90 -11.55 13.46
CA SER A 120 28.46 -10.98 12.18
C SER A 120 28.30 -12.05 11.10
N LEU A 121 29.09 -13.14 11.16
CA LEU A 121 29.02 -14.25 10.21
C LEU A 121 27.89 -15.25 10.54
N THR A 122 27.40 -15.27 11.77
CA THR A 122 26.33 -16.19 12.21
C THR A 122 24.93 -15.58 12.19
N LYS A 123 24.82 -14.25 12.23
CA LYS A 123 23.56 -13.52 12.42
C LYS A 123 22.45 -13.90 11.42
N ASP A 124 22.80 -14.06 10.15
CA ASP A 124 21.84 -14.26 9.06
C ASP A 124 21.81 -15.72 8.56
N LEU A 125 22.42 -16.66 9.29
CA LEU A 125 22.38 -18.07 8.91
C LEU A 125 20.98 -18.66 9.14
N PRO A 126 20.37 -19.29 8.12
CA PRO A 126 19.07 -19.93 8.28
C PRO A 126 19.23 -21.26 9.02
N LEU A 127 19.21 -21.21 10.35
CA LEU A 127 19.43 -22.38 11.21
C LEU A 127 18.13 -23.13 11.55
N THR A 128 16.98 -22.45 11.48
CA THR A 128 15.67 -23.07 11.69
C THR A 128 15.04 -23.50 10.36
N GLU A 129 14.14 -24.49 10.41
CA GLU A 129 13.42 -25.00 9.24
C GLU A 129 12.67 -23.89 8.49
N ASN A 130 11.99 -23.00 9.22
CA ASN A 130 11.27 -21.86 8.63
C ASN A 130 12.21 -20.86 7.95
N GLN A 131 13.35 -20.54 8.57
CA GLN A 131 14.34 -19.64 7.96
C GLN A 131 15.00 -20.28 6.74
N LEU A 132 15.26 -21.59 6.77
CA LEU A 132 15.81 -22.33 5.64
C LEU A 132 14.82 -22.37 4.49
N LYS A 133 13.54 -22.60 4.77
CA LYS A 133 12.48 -22.50 3.77
C LYS A 133 12.44 -21.11 3.15
N ALA A 134 12.40 -20.04 3.96
CA ALA A 134 12.40 -18.68 3.45
C ALA A 134 13.64 -18.36 2.59
N SER A 135 14.82 -18.83 3.01
CA SER A 135 16.05 -18.71 2.23
C SER A 135 15.95 -19.45 0.89
N ASN A 136 15.46 -20.69 0.89
CA ASN A 136 15.30 -21.50 -0.32
C ASN A 136 14.25 -20.92 -1.27
N ASP A 137 13.15 -20.39 -0.75
CA ASP A 137 12.13 -19.67 -1.51
C ASP A 137 12.76 -18.43 -2.16
N SER A 138 13.58 -17.66 -1.43
CA SER A 138 14.28 -16.50 -1.99
C SER A 138 15.26 -16.89 -3.11
N ILE A 139 16.05 -17.95 -2.92
CA ILE A 139 17.05 -18.39 -3.91
C ILE A 139 16.35 -18.92 -5.16
N SER A 140 15.32 -19.75 -5.01
CA SER A 140 14.57 -20.31 -6.15
C SER A 140 13.87 -19.22 -6.97
N ASN A 141 13.25 -18.23 -6.33
CA ASN A 141 12.68 -17.06 -7.02
C ASN A 141 13.76 -16.23 -7.74
N ALA A 142 14.91 -16.01 -7.11
CA ALA A 142 16.01 -15.27 -7.72
C ALA A 142 16.61 -16.02 -8.94
N LEU A 143 16.76 -17.34 -8.85
CA LEU A 143 17.21 -18.17 -9.97
C LEU A 143 16.20 -18.15 -11.14
N PHE A 144 14.91 -18.15 -10.84
CA PHE A 144 13.88 -18.03 -11.88
C PHE A 144 13.92 -16.67 -12.58
N GLY A 145 14.01 -15.59 -11.80
CA GLY A 145 14.13 -14.23 -12.33
C GLY A 145 15.40 -14.07 -13.16
N LEU A 146 16.54 -14.55 -12.66
CA LEU A 146 17.82 -14.54 -13.36
C LEU A 146 17.72 -15.31 -14.69
N GLY A 147 17.22 -16.55 -14.66
CA GLY A 147 17.04 -17.35 -15.86
C GLY A 147 16.11 -16.70 -16.88
N SER A 148 15.05 -16.02 -16.43
CA SER A 148 14.09 -15.33 -17.29
C SER A 148 14.68 -14.08 -17.94
N VAL A 149 15.43 -13.26 -17.20
CA VAL A 149 16.12 -12.07 -17.75
C VAL A 149 17.19 -12.50 -18.75
N LEU A 150 18.00 -13.51 -18.40
CA LEU A 150 19.03 -14.03 -19.31
C LEU A 150 18.41 -14.58 -20.61
N LEU A 151 17.25 -15.23 -20.51
CA LEU A 151 16.55 -15.79 -21.66
C LEU A 151 15.90 -14.72 -22.56
N ASN A 152 15.16 -13.78 -21.96
CA ASN A 152 14.26 -12.88 -22.69
C ASN A 152 14.91 -11.53 -23.05
N GLU A 153 15.83 -11.03 -22.22
CA GLU A 153 16.43 -9.71 -22.39
C GLU A 153 17.87 -9.79 -22.90
N ALA A 154 18.69 -10.69 -22.32
CA ALA A 154 20.09 -10.82 -22.69
C ALA A 154 20.33 -11.81 -23.84
N GLU A 155 19.35 -12.66 -24.15
CA GLU A 155 19.47 -13.80 -25.08
C GLU A 155 20.69 -14.71 -24.79
N ASP A 156 21.17 -14.74 -23.55
CA ASP A 156 22.25 -15.62 -23.10
C ASP A 156 21.67 -16.97 -22.68
N TYR A 157 21.39 -17.79 -23.69
CA TYR A 157 20.70 -19.08 -23.52
C TYR A 157 21.48 -20.06 -22.65
N LEU A 158 22.82 -20.08 -22.70
CA LEU A 158 23.63 -21.01 -21.91
C LEU A 158 23.59 -20.66 -20.42
N SER A 159 23.73 -19.36 -20.09
CA SER A 159 23.61 -18.90 -18.70
C SER A 159 22.18 -19.06 -18.17
N ALA A 160 21.17 -18.84 -19.02
CA ALA A 160 19.77 -19.09 -18.66
C ALA A 160 19.52 -20.57 -18.33
N ILE A 161 20.07 -21.50 -19.13
CA ILE A 161 19.99 -22.95 -18.88
C ILE A 161 20.63 -23.29 -17.53
N ASP A 162 21.83 -22.79 -17.23
CA ASP A 162 22.50 -23.06 -15.96
C ASP A 162 21.67 -22.59 -14.75
N ALA A 163 21.11 -21.37 -14.81
CA ALA A 163 20.27 -20.84 -13.74
C ALA A 163 18.97 -21.66 -13.55
N LEU A 164 18.29 -21.99 -14.65
CA LEU A 164 17.02 -22.72 -14.61
C LEU A 164 17.19 -24.21 -14.27
N GLU A 165 18.30 -24.85 -14.68
CA GLU A 165 18.64 -26.22 -14.27
C GLU A 165 19.02 -26.30 -12.80
N LYS A 166 19.77 -25.31 -12.28
CA LYS A 166 20.03 -25.19 -10.84
C LYS A 166 18.73 -25.07 -10.07
N LEU A 167 17.79 -24.24 -10.55
CA LEU A 167 16.46 -24.15 -9.95
C LEU A 167 15.76 -25.50 -9.95
N ARG A 168 15.61 -26.13 -11.12
CA ARG A 168 14.88 -27.39 -11.30
C ARG A 168 15.43 -28.52 -10.44
N SER A 169 16.77 -28.62 -10.36
CA SER A 169 17.46 -29.70 -9.64
C SER A 169 17.45 -29.50 -8.12
N HIS A 170 17.66 -28.27 -7.63
CA HIS A 170 17.79 -28.00 -6.20
C HIS A 170 16.44 -27.68 -5.53
N TYR A 171 15.43 -27.25 -6.31
CA TYR A 171 14.11 -26.85 -5.81
C TYR A 171 12.98 -27.53 -6.61
N PRO A 172 12.86 -28.87 -6.55
CA PRO A 172 11.90 -29.64 -7.35
C PRO A 172 10.41 -29.31 -7.05
N SER A 173 10.12 -28.74 -5.88
CA SER A 173 8.77 -28.32 -5.47
C SER A 173 8.48 -26.83 -5.76
N TYR A 174 9.25 -26.19 -6.63
CA TYR A 174 9.02 -24.78 -7.00
C TYR A 174 7.63 -24.59 -7.65
N PRO A 175 6.80 -23.64 -7.18
CA PRO A 175 5.40 -23.52 -7.61
C PRO A 175 5.19 -23.38 -9.12
N ASN A 176 6.11 -22.71 -9.83
CA ASN A 176 5.99 -22.43 -11.27
C ASN A 176 6.89 -23.34 -12.12
N MET A 177 7.10 -24.59 -11.70
CA MET A 177 8.00 -25.51 -12.40
C MET A 177 7.62 -25.75 -13.88
N SER A 178 6.33 -25.70 -14.22
CA SER A 178 5.89 -25.83 -15.63
C SER A 178 6.41 -24.71 -16.54
N GLU A 179 6.54 -23.49 -16.01
CA GLU A 179 7.13 -22.34 -16.71
C GLU A 179 8.66 -22.48 -16.80
N VAL A 180 9.31 -22.93 -15.72
CA VAL A 180 10.75 -23.23 -15.71
C VAL A 180 11.09 -24.24 -16.81
N LEU A 181 10.31 -25.32 -16.93
CA LEU A 181 10.49 -26.34 -17.96
C LEU A 181 10.23 -25.78 -19.37
N PHE A 182 9.25 -24.90 -19.53
CA PHE A 182 9.01 -24.23 -20.82
C PHE A 182 10.20 -23.36 -21.25
N ASN A 183 10.70 -22.54 -20.32
CA ASN A 183 11.84 -21.67 -20.54
C ASN A 183 13.10 -22.49 -20.82
N LEU A 184 13.32 -23.61 -20.10
CA LEU A 184 14.40 -24.56 -20.38
C LEU A 184 14.28 -25.18 -21.77
N TYR A 185 13.09 -25.65 -22.16
CA TYR A 185 12.85 -26.17 -23.51
C TYR A 185 13.22 -25.15 -24.59
N TYR A 186 12.75 -23.91 -24.44
CA TYR A 186 13.04 -22.83 -25.38
C TYR A 186 14.53 -22.49 -25.40
N ALA A 187 15.18 -22.37 -24.24
CA ALA A 187 16.60 -22.08 -24.12
C ALA A 187 17.47 -23.18 -24.75
N TYR A 188 17.16 -24.46 -24.51
CA TYR A 188 17.86 -25.59 -25.15
C TYR A 188 17.68 -25.59 -26.67
N LEU A 189 16.49 -25.28 -27.19
CA LEU A 189 16.28 -25.13 -28.64
C LEU A 189 17.14 -24.00 -29.23
N LYS A 190 17.17 -22.84 -28.57
CA LYS A 190 17.94 -21.68 -29.03
C LYS A 190 19.45 -21.90 -28.94
N ALA A 191 19.90 -22.70 -27.98
CA ALA A 191 21.28 -23.16 -27.87
C ALA A 191 21.64 -24.30 -28.84
N GLY A 192 20.70 -24.78 -29.66
CA GLY A 192 20.92 -25.88 -30.63
C GLY A 192 20.98 -27.28 -30.01
N ASN A 193 20.59 -27.43 -28.75
CA ASN A 193 20.57 -28.73 -28.06
C ASN A 193 19.17 -29.36 -28.12
N GLU A 194 18.81 -29.89 -29.29
CA GLU A 194 17.49 -30.46 -29.55
C GLU A 194 17.19 -31.73 -28.73
N VAL A 195 18.24 -32.48 -28.36
CA VAL A 195 18.09 -33.70 -27.55
C VAL A 195 17.58 -33.37 -26.16
N GLU A 196 18.22 -32.42 -25.47
CA GLU A 196 17.76 -31.98 -24.14
C GLU A 196 16.45 -31.22 -24.22
N ALA A 197 16.25 -30.39 -25.25
CA ALA A 197 14.97 -29.74 -25.48
C ALA A 197 13.81 -30.76 -25.55
N ASN A 198 13.97 -31.83 -26.33
CA ASN A 198 12.93 -32.85 -26.45
C ASN A 198 12.67 -33.59 -25.13
N LYS A 199 13.71 -33.85 -24.31
CA LYS A 199 13.53 -34.42 -22.97
C LYS A 199 12.72 -33.49 -22.05
N ILE A 200 13.06 -32.21 -22.01
CA ILE A 200 12.35 -31.21 -21.20
C ILE A 200 10.90 -31.04 -21.68
N LYS A 201 10.67 -31.04 -23.00
CA LYS A 201 9.34 -31.05 -23.60
C LYS A 201 8.51 -32.25 -23.15
N GLN A 202 9.07 -33.46 -23.20
CA GLN A 202 8.38 -34.67 -22.75
C GLN A 202 8.08 -34.58 -21.25
N LEU A 203 9.05 -34.15 -20.45
CA LEU A 203 8.86 -33.97 -19.01
C LEU A 203 7.73 -32.98 -18.71
N LEU A 204 7.68 -31.84 -19.40
CA LEU A 204 6.63 -30.84 -19.25
C LEU A 204 5.24 -31.39 -19.62
N VAL A 205 5.12 -32.07 -20.76
CA VAL A 205 3.84 -32.63 -21.21
C VAL A 205 3.38 -33.80 -20.33
N THR A 206 4.29 -34.62 -19.81
CA THR A 206 3.96 -35.77 -18.96
C THR A 206 3.65 -35.36 -17.53
N GLN A 207 4.43 -34.45 -16.94
CA GLN A 207 4.29 -34.07 -15.53
C GLN A 207 3.29 -32.92 -15.32
N TYR A 208 3.13 -32.03 -16.30
CA TYR A 208 2.21 -30.89 -16.24
C TYR A 208 1.32 -30.80 -17.50
N PRO A 209 0.57 -31.87 -17.84
CA PRO A 209 -0.23 -31.93 -19.07
C PRO A 209 -1.30 -30.84 -19.16
N SER A 210 -1.80 -30.38 -18.01
CA SER A 210 -2.79 -29.29 -17.93
C SER A 210 -2.17 -27.90 -17.99
N SER A 211 -0.85 -27.74 -17.98
CA SER A 211 -0.24 -26.39 -17.99
C SER A 211 -0.43 -25.69 -19.34
N LYS A 212 -0.62 -24.36 -19.30
CA LYS A 212 -0.61 -23.49 -20.49
C LYS A 212 0.60 -23.77 -21.40
N PHE A 213 1.76 -23.99 -20.79
CA PHE A 213 3.01 -24.25 -21.50
C PHE A 213 3.05 -25.60 -22.22
N ALA A 214 2.50 -26.66 -21.63
CA ALA A 214 2.35 -27.96 -22.29
C ALA A 214 1.44 -27.83 -23.53
N THR A 215 0.38 -27.04 -23.47
CA THR A 215 -0.49 -26.74 -24.62
C THR A 215 0.26 -25.95 -25.72
N ILE A 216 1.03 -24.92 -25.35
CA ILE A 216 1.83 -24.13 -26.30
C ILE A 216 2.78 -25.04 -27.09
N ILE A 217 3.53 -25.89 -26.39
CA ILE A 217 4.55 -26.75 -27.01
C ILE A 217 3.95 -27.89 -27.86
N SER A 218 2.77 -28.39 -27.50
CA SER A 218 2.12 -29.48 -28.21
C SER A 218 1.33 -29.03 -29.43
N THR A 219 0.71 -27.84 -29.37
CA THR A 219 -0.21 -27.36 -30.42
C THR A 219 0.36 -26.22 -31.28
N GLY A 220 1.46 -25.60 -30.87
CA GLY A 220 2.06 -24.45 -31.58
C GLY A 220 1.23 -23.17 -31.51
N LYS A 221 0.13 -23.17 -30.74
CA LYS A 221 -0.71 -22.01 -30.47
C LYS A 221 -0.70 -21.74 -28.97
N ALA A 222 -0.67 -20.47 -28.58
CA ALA A 222 -1.07 -20.13 -27.21
C ALA A 222 -2.45 -20.74 -26.95
N PRO A 223 -2.69 -21.42 -25.80
CA PRO A 223 -4.06 -21.72 -25.40
C PRO A 223 -4.82 -20.42 -25.49
N VAL A 224 -6.05 -20.47 -26.01
CA VAL A 224 -6.92 -19.31 -26.16
C VAL A 224 -7.14 -18.71 -24.76
N THR A 225 -6.23 -17.84 -24.36
CA THR A 225 -6.12 -17.23 -23.03
C THR A 225 -5.80 -15.78 -23.29
N GLY A 226 -6.84 -14.95 -23.29
CA GLY A 226 -6.74 -13.51 -23.60
C GLY A 226 -7.98 -12.93 -24.30
N GLY A 227 -8.84 -13.77 -24.87
CA GLY A 227 -10.21 -13.36 -25.19
C GLY A 227 -11.11 -13.51 -23.97
N LYS A 228 -12.11 -12.63 -23.81
CA LYS A 228 -13.26 -12.91 -22.93
C LYS A 228 -13.97 -14.14 -23.48
N SER A 229 -13.60 -15.35 -23.03
CA SER A 229 -14.48 -16.51 -23.21
C SER A 229 -15.78 -16.17 -22.49
N GLU A 230 -16.90 -16.40 -23.18
CA GLU A 230 -18.21 -16.13 -22.65
C GLU A 230 -18.48 -17.00 -21.42
N GLU A 231 -17.99 -18.24 -21.45
CA GLU A 231 -18.04 -19.20 -20.35
C GLU A 231 -17.20 -18.76 -19.14
N ALA A 232 -15.95 -18.32 -19.37
CA ALA A 232 -15.09 -17.81 -18.29
C ALA A 232 -15.67 -16.52 -17.68
N THR A 233 -16.29 -15.68 -18.50
CA THR A 233 -16.98 -14.46 -18.05
C THR A 233 -18.23 -14.79 -17.24
N LYS A 234 -19.00 -15.80 -17.67
CA LYS A 234 -20.13 -16.30 -16.90
C LYS A 234 -19.67 -16.88 -15.56
N ALA A 235 -18.63 -17.71 -15.54
CA ALA A 235 -18.09 -18.29 -14.33
C ALA A 235 -17.61 -17.22 -13.33
N TYR A 236 -16.85 -16.22 -13.82
CA TYR A 236 -16.47 -15.06 -13.01
C TYR A 236 -17.70 -14.33 -12.44
N ASN A 237 -18.70 -14.05 -13.27
CA ASN A 237 -19.91 -13.37 -12.85
C ASN A 237 -20.70 -14.15 -11.78
N ASP A 238 -20.70 -15.47 -11.85
CA ASP A 238 -21.34 -16.36 -10.88
C ASP A 238 -20.56 -16.37 -9.55
N ILE A 239 -19.22 -16.50 -9.60
CA ILE A 239 -18.34 -16.42 -8.42
C ILE A 239 -18.47 -15.06 -7.74
N TYR A 240 -18.45 -13.98 -8.53
CA TYR A 240 -18.58 -12.63 -8.02
C TYR A 240 -19.94 -12.40 -7.35
N ASN A 241 -21.02 -12.98 -7.89
CA ASN A 241 -22.34 -12.93 -7.26
C ASN A 241 -22.36 -13.64 -5.90
N LEU A 242 -21.78 -14.83 -5.79
CA LEU A 242 -21.64 -15.54 -4.52
C LEU A 242 -20.85 -14.69 -3.50
N PHE A 243 -19.78 -14.06 -3.96
CA PHE A 243 -18.92 -13.21 -3.14
C PHE A 243 -19.67 -12.00 -2.58
N ILE A 244 -20.38 -11.24 -3.42
CA ILE A 244 -21.15 -10.07 -2.97
C ILE A 244 -22.35 -10.44 -2.10
N GLU A 245 -22.89 -11.66 -2.26
CA GLU A 245 -23.96 -12.23 -1.42
C GLU A 245 -23.47 -12.70 -0.05
N GLY A 246 -22.16 -12.75 0.18
CA GLY A 246 -21.56 -13.25 1.42
C GLY A 246 -21.43 -14.77 1.49
N ARG A 247 -21.69 -15.48 0.38
CA ARG A 247 -21.53 -16.93 0.24
C ARG A 247 -20.07 -17.27 -0.08
N PHE A 248 -19.18 -16.90 0.83
CA PHE A 248 -17.74 -16.89 0.62
C PHE A 248 -17.15 -18.30 0.38
N ASP A 249 -17.58 -19.30 1.13
CA ASP A 249 -17.12 -20.69 0.94
C ASP A 249 -17.54 -21.24 -0.42
N GLU A 250 -18.74 -20.90 -0.87
CA GLU A 250 -19.23 -21.30 -2.20
C GLU A 250 -18.51 -20.55 -3.32
N ALA A 251 -18.22 -19.26 -3.12
CA ALA A 251 -17.42 -18.47 -4.06
C ALA A 251 -16.01 -19.07 -4.22
N GLU A 252 -15.38 -19.48 -3.11
CA GLU A 252 -14.05 -20.11 -3.11
C GLU A 252 -14.07 -21.49 -3.78
N ALA A 253 -15.09 -22.32 -3.51
CA ALA A 253 -15.26 -23.60 -4.17
C ALA A 253 -15.48 -23.44 -5.69
N ALA A 254 -16.34 -22.49 -6.09
CA ALA A 254 -16.61 -22.16 -7.48
C ALA A 254 -15.36 -21.59 -8.18
N LYS A 255 -14.55 -20.79 -7.48
CA LYS A 255 -13.26 -20.31 -7.96
C LYS A 255 -12.30 -21.46 -8.22
N LYS A 256 -12.10 -22.38 -7.28
CA LYS A 256 -11.22 -23.55 -7.47
C LYS A 256 -11.61 -24.37 -8.70
N LEU A 257 -12.92 -24.53 -8.93
CA LEU A 257 -13.43 -25.15 -10.14
C LEU A 257 -13.11 -24.31 -11.39
N ALA A 258 -13.32 -23.00 -11.34
CA ALA A 258 -13.00 -22.11 -12.46
C ALA A 258 -11.49 -22.08 -12.77
N ASP A 259 -10.62 -22.08 -11.77
CA ASP A 259 -9.16 -22.19 -11.94
C ASP A 259 -8.79 -23.53 -12.61
N SER A 260 -9.48 -24.62 -12.26
CA SER A 260 -9.27 -25.93 -12.87
C SER A 260 -9.74 -26.00 -14.33
N ILE A 261 -10.82 -25.29 -14.69
CA ILE A 261 -11.42 -25.33 -16.04
C ILE A 261 -10.78 -24.32 -16.97
N TYR A 262 -10.67 -23.06 -16.54
CA TYR A 262 -10.29 -21.93 -17.38
C TYR A 262 -8.83 -21.50 -17.20
N GLN A 263 -8.16 -21.99 -16.14
CA GLN A 263 -6.76 -21.68 -15.85
C GLN A 263 -6.49 -20.17 -15.88
N THR A 264 -5.32 -19.74 -16.35
CA THR A 264 -4.98 -18.32 -16.50
C THR A 264 -5.86 -17.65 -17.57
N ASN A 265 -6.85 -16.89 -17.11
CA ASN A 265 -7.83 -16.20 -17.96
C ASN A 265 -7.88 -14.68 -17.65
N TYR A 266 -8.66 -13.92 -18.43
CA TYR A 266 -8.80 -12.46 -18.28
C TYR A 266 -9.24 -12.02 -16.86
N TRP A 267 -10.03 -12.85 -16.18
CA TRP A 267 -10.58 -12.57 -14.85
C TRP A 267 -9.68 -13.02 -13.70
N GLN A 268 -8.50 -13.60 -13.98
CA GLN A 268 -7.62 -14.15 -12.95
C GLN A 268 -7.23 -13.13 -11.86
N PRO A 269 -6.84 -11.88 -12.19
CA PRO A 269 -6.49 -10.90 -11.16
C PRO A 269 -7.67 -10.62 -10.20
N GLN A 270 -8.89 -10.57 -10.72
CA GLN A 270 -10.09 -10.37 -9.93
C GLN A 270 -10.41 -11.59 -9.06
N LEU A 271 -10.26 -12.80 -9.60
CA LEU A 271 -10.47 -14.04 -8.86
C LEU A 271 -9.43 -14.22 -7.73
N LEU A 272 -8.17 -13.88 -7.97
CA LEU A 272 -7.12 -13.87 -6.92
C LEU A 272 -7.45 -12.87 -5.82
N TYR A 273 -7.99 -11.70 -6.17
CA TYR A 273 -8.40 -10.74 -5.16
C TYR A 273 -9.57 -11.26 -4.30
N ILE A 274 -10.55 -11.94 -4.90
CA ILE A 274 -11.66 -12.58 -4.18
C ILE A 274 -11.14 -13.62 -3.20
N GLU A 275 -10.21 -14.49 -3.63
CA GLU A 275 -9.55 -15.49 -2.78
C GLU A 275 -8.75 -14.86 -1.64
N ALA A 276 -8.01 -13.78 -1.91
CA ALA A 276 -7.33 -13.04 -0.86
C ALA A 276 -8.31 -12.55 0.21
N VAL A 277 -9.44 -11.95 -0.20
CA VAL A 277 -10.47 -11.49 0.75
C VAL A 277 -11.08 -12.65 1.54
N TYR A 278 -11.27 -13.83 0.93
CA TYR A 278 -11.69 -15.05 1.63
C TYR A 278 -10.73 -15.35 2.80
N HIS A 279 -9.43 -15.48 2.53
CA HIS A 279 -8.43 -15.77 3.57
C HIS A 279 -8.29 -14.68 4.63
N ILE A 280 -8.47 -13.40 4.27
CA ILE A 280 -8.48 -12.28 5.24
C ILE A 280 -9.60 -12.46 6.27
N ARG A 281 -10.78 -12.92 5.83
CA ARG A 281 -11.91 -13.19 6.73
C ARG A 281 -11.62 -14.36 7.67
N GLN A 282 -10.92 -15.38 7.18
CA GLN A 282 -10.51 -16.54 7.97
C GLN A 282 -9.32 -16.27 8.90
N ARG A 283 -8.79 -15.03 8.92
CA ARG A 283 -7.58 -14.65 9.67
C ARG A 283 -6.28 -15.30 9.17
N ASP A 284 -6.31 -15.84 7.95
CA ASP A 284 -5.15 -16.43 7.28
C ASP A 284 -4.31 -15.36 6.56
N ASP A 285 -3.85 -14.35 7.30
CA ASP A 285 -3.21 -13.15 6.72
C ASP A 285 -1.96 -13.48 5.91
N SER A 286 -1.22 -14.53 6.29
CA SER A 286 -0.06 -15.01 5.53
C SER A 286 -0.45 -15.54 4.16
N ILE A 287 -1.54 -16.31 4.07
CA ILE A 287 -2.04 -16.87 2.80
C ILE A 287 -2.57 -15.73 1.92
N ALA A 288 -3.39 -14.84 2.50
CA ALA A 288 -3.92 -13.67 1.81
C ALA A 288 -2.81 -12.79 1.22
N LYS A 289 -1.76 -12.49 1.99
CA LYS A 289 -0.63 -11.69 1.50
C LYS A 289 0.10 -12.36 0.34
N ASN A 290 0.31 -13.67 0.38
CA ASN A 290 0.94 -14.40 -0.72
C ASN A 290 0.11 -14.35 -2.01
N ILE A 291 -1.23 -14.47 -1.90
CA ILE A 291 -2.14 -14.37 -3.04
C ILE A 291 -2.10 -12.95 -3.63
N LEU A 292 -2.12 -11.91 -2.78
CA LEU A 292 -2.04 -10.52 -3.23
C LEU A 292 -0.69 -10.20 -3.89
N GLN A 293 0.41 -10.76 -3.38
CA GLN A 293 1.72 -10.65 -4.02
C GLN A 293 1.75 -11.36 -5.37
N THR A 294 1.09 -12.52 -5.49
CA THR A 294 0.93 -13.23 -6.77
C THR A 294 0.18 -12.38 -7.78
N LEU A 295 -0.92 -11.74 -7.37
CA LEU A 295 -1.69 -10.80 -8.20
C LEU A 295 -0.81 -9.64 -8.70
N ILE A 296 -0.03 -9.03 -7.81
CA ILE A 296 0.90 -7.94 -8.18
C ILE A 296 1.97 -8.44 -9.15
N GLY A 297 2.50 -9.64 -8.93
CA GLY A 297 3.51 -10.24 -9.82
C GLY A 297 3.00 -10.55 -11.23
N GLN A 298 1.69 -10.80 -11.41
CA GLN A 298 1.09 -11.08 -12.71
C GLN A 298 0.99 -9.84 -13.61
N ASP A 299 0.63 -8.69 -13.05
CA ASP A 299 0.63 -7.41 -13.76
C ASP A 299 0.87 -6.26 -12.77
N PRO A 300 2.15 -5.85 -12.57
CA PRO A 300 2.49 -4.80 -11.62
C PRO A 300 1.86 -3.43 -11.94
N ASN A 301 1.48 -3.20 -13.20
CA ASN A 301 0.92 -1.92 -13.67
C ASN A 301 -0.62 -1.92 -13.68
N ALA A 302 -1.26 -3.06 -13.40
CA ALA A 302 -2.71 -3.13 -13.33
C ALA A 302 -3.26 -2.23 -12.19
N PRO A 303 -4.43 -1.59 -12.38
CA PRO A 303 -5.14 -0.92 -11.29
C PRO A 303 -5.40 -1.86 -10.09
N MET A 304 -5.50 -3.17 -10.35
CA MET A 304 -5.68 -4.19 -9.33
C MET A 304 -4.44 -4.39 -8.45
N ALA A 305 -3.24 -4.21 -8.99
CA ALA A 305 -1.99 -4.32 -8.23
C ALA A 305 -1.88 -3.24 -7.14
N THR A 306 -2.30 -2.00 -7.45
CA THR A 306 -2.35 -0.91 -6.45
C THR A 306 -3.32 -1.25 -5.30
N LYS A 307 -4.50 -1.81 -5.64
CA LYS A 307 -5.46 -2.26 -4.62
C LYS A 307 -4.90 -3.41 -3.78
N ALA A 308 -4.23 -4.36 -4.42
CA ALA A 308 -3.61 -5.48 -3.73
C ALA A 308 -2.50 -5.02 -2.77
N GLN A 309 -1.66 -4.08 -3.19
CA GLN A 309 -0.62 -3.50 -2.34
C GLN A 309 -1.22 -2.79 -1.13
N THR A 310 -2.25 -1.97 -1.34
CA THR A 310 -2.97 -1.30 -0.24
C THR A 310 -3.53 -2.31 0.76
N MET A 311 -4.07 -3.43 0.29
CA MET A 311 -4.58 -4.48 1.15
C MET A 311 -3.44 -5.17 1.94
N ILE A 312 -2.29 -5.45 1.31
CA ILE A 312 -1.11 -5.99 2.02
C ILE A 312 -0.67 -5.04 3.14
N ASP A 313 -0.65 -3.73 2.88
CA ASP A 313 -0.24 -2.73 3.88
C ASP A 313 -1.21 -2.70 5.07
N VAL A 314 -2.52 -2.85 4.82
CA VAL A 314 -3.54 -3.00 5.86
C VAL A 314 -3.31 -4.27 6.68
N LEU A 315 -3.06 -5.41 6.03
CA LEU A 315 -2.83 -6.69 6.73
C LEU A 315 -1.56 -6.67 7.58
N ASN A 316 -0.50 -6.02 7.11
CA ASN A 316 0.72 -5.85 7.89
C ASN A 316 0.50 -5.04 9.19
N ARG A 317 -0.54 -4.21 9.21
CA ARG A 317 -0.90 -3.37 10.36
C ARG A 317 -2.16 -3.84 11.09
N ARG A 318 -2.71 -5.01 10.75
CA ARG A 318 -3.99 -5.50 11.26
C ARG A 318 -4.09 -5.44 12.79
N ALA A 319 -3.10 -6.00 13.49
CA ALA A 319 -3.10 -6.01 14.95
C ALA A 319 -3.09 -4.61 15.57
N GLN A 320 -2.34 -3.68 14.98
CA GLN A 320 -2.30 -2.27 15.43
C GLN A 320 -3.65 -1.59 15.20
N ILE A 321 -4.23 -1.78 14.01
CA ILE A 321 -5.54 -1.22 13.65
C ILE A 321 -6.61 -1.77 14.58
N GLU A 322 -6.60 -3.06 14.89
CA GLU A 322 -7.59 -3.68 15.78
C GLU A 322 -7.43 -3.26 17.24
N ASP A 323 -6.20 -3.13 17.74
CA ASP A 323 -5.93 -2.56 19.06
C ASP A 323 -6.41 -1.11 19.15
N GLU A 324 -6.10 -0.28 18.15
CA GLU A 324 -6.61 1.09 18.05
C GLU A 324 -8.14 1.14 18.05
N LEU A 325 -8.79 0.31 17.22
CA LEU A 325 -10.25 0.22 17.13
C LEU A 325 -10.89 -0.27 18.43
N SER A 326 -10.27 -1.21 19.14
CA SER A 326 -10.77 -1.76 20.40
C SER A 326 -10.76 -0.74 21.56
N ARG A 327 -9.87 0.27 21.48
CA ARG A 327 -9.76 1.34 22.48
C ARG A 327 -10.81 2.44 22.30
N TYR A 328 -11.51 2.47 21.16
CA TYR A 328 -12.65 3.37 20.97
C TYR A 328 -13.90 2.74 21.62
N GLN A 329 -14.50 3.46 22.57
CA GLN A 329 -15.78 3.07 23.16
C GLN A 329 -16.92 3.48 22.22
N ILE A 330 -17.71 2.51 21.76
CA ILE A 330 -18.97 2.77 21.07
C ILE A 330 -20.03 3.02 22.16
N GLN A 331 -20.35 4.28 22.43
CA GLN A 331 -21.47 4.60 23.30
C GLN A 331 -22.77 4.40 22.49
N ARG A 332 -23.44 3.26 22.71
CA ARG A 332 -24.79 3.04 22.20
C ARG A 332 -25.72 3.90 23.05
N VAL A 333 -26.27 4.97 22.47
CA VAL A 333 -27.32 5.74 23.12
C VAL A 333 -28.53 4.82 23.23
N GLU A 334 -28.88 4.39 24.43
CA GLU A 334 -30.14 3.68 24.65
C GLU A 334 -31.30 4.63 24.43
N ASP A 335 -32.31 4.14 23.70
CA ASP A 335 -33.53 4.86 23.39
C ASP A 335 -34.25 5.31 24.66
N THR A 336 -34.14 6.60 24.96
CA THR A 336 -35.14 7.29 25.77
C THR A 336 -35.82 8.31 24.86
N THR A 337 -37.13 8.15 24.78
CA THR A 337 -38.07 8.98 24.05
C THR A 337 -37.88 10.47 24.35
N THR A 338 -37.14 11.19 23.51
CA THR A 338 -37.39 12.61 23.22
C THR A 338 -36.62 13.08 21.99
N THR A 339 -37.33 13.87 21.18
CA THR A 339 -36.91 14.52 19.93
C THR A 339 -35.57 15.25 20.06
N ASN A 340 -34.50 14.71 19.48
CA ASN A 340 -33.40 15.40 18.79
C ASN A 340 -32.42 14.36 18.20
N PRO A 341 -31.90 14.54 16.98
CA PRO A 341 -30.95 13.61 16.39
C PRO A 341 -29.57 13.80 17.06
N VAL A 342 -29.25 12.94 18.03
CA VAL A 342 -27.89 12.86 18.59
C VAL A 342 -27.13 11.83 17.77
N GLN A 343 -26.17 12.29 16.97
CA GLN A 343 -25.19 11.41 16.33
C GLN A 343 -24.43 10.60 17.39
N PRO A 344 -24.07 9.33 17.14
CA PRO A 344 -23.13 8.63 18.01
C PRO A 344 -21.80 9.38 18.00
N VAL A 345 -21.46 9.99 19.14
CA VAL A 345 -20.17 10.67 19.32
C VAL A 345 -19.12 9.59 19.55
N ILE A 346 -18.17 9.46 18.61
CA ILE A 346 -16.95 8.68 18.83
C ILE A 346 -16.08 9.49 19.81
N GLN A 347 -16.11 9.15 21.09
CA GLN A 347 -15.17 9.73 22.06
C GLN A 347 -13.84 8.96 21.97
N ALA A 348 -12.77 9.64 21.56
CA ALA A 348 -11.42 9.13 21.73
C ALA A 348 -11.16 8.92 23.23
N PRO A 349 -10.52 7.82 23.64
CA PRO A 349 -10.22 7.58 25.05
C PRO A 349 -9.39 8.75 25.62
N PRO A 350 -9.59 9.12 26.91
CA PRO A 350 -8.81 10.18 27.53
C PRO A 350 -7.31 9.81 27.49
N VAL A 351 -6.50 10.70 26.91
CA VAL A 351 -5.04 10.56 26.86
C VAL A 351 -4.54 10.51 28.30
N ARG A 352 -4.15 9.34 28.78
CA ARG A 352 -3.30 9.25 29.97
C ARG A 352 -1.95 9.85 29.61
N LYS A 353 -1.56 10.90 30.34
CA LYS A 353 -0.21 11.46 30.29
C LYS A 353 0.72 10.46 30.99
N ASP A 354 1.21 9.51 30.22
CA ASP A 354 2.40 8.77 30.61
C ASP A 354 3.60 9.40 29.91
N THR A 355 4.52 9.85 30.75
CA THR A 355 5.76 10.54 30.46
C THR A 355 6.65 9.73 29.49
N ILE A 356 6.87 10.27 28.28
CA ILE A 356 8.07 10.24 27.39
C ILE A 356 8.82 8.88 27.28
N ALA A 357 8.98 8.18 26.13
CA ALA A 357 9.49 8.52 24.78
C ALA A 357 9.26 7.28 23.85
N GLY A 358 9.14 7.30 22.53
CA GLY A 358 9.02 8.30 21.45
C GLY A 358 8.44 7.58 20.20
N LYS A 359 7.98 8.31 19.19
CA LYS A 359 7.56 7.79 17.85
C LYS A 359 8.40 8.49 16.75
N PRO A 360 8.60 7.90 15.56
CA PRO A 360 9.09 8.64 14.39
C PRO A 360 8.01 9.54 13.75
N ASN A 361 8.44 10.71 13.27
CA ASN A 361 7.62 11.77 12.66
C ASN A 361 7.08 11.42 11.26
N LEU A 362 5.81 11.73 11.00
CA LEU A 362 5.32 12.10 9.66
C LEU A 362 5.34 13.64 9.55
N VAL A 363 5.88 14.12 8.43
CA VAL A 363 5.94 15.53 8.06
C VAL A 363 4.54 16.05 7.74
N THR A 364 4.08 17.06 8.47
CA THR A 364 2.98 17.95 8.07
C THR A 364 3.48 19.40 8.12
N ASN A 365 3.41 20.11 6.99
CA ASN A 365 3.61 21.55 6.94
C ASN A 365 2.35 22.25 7.48
N PRO A 366 2.45 23.21 8.42
CA PRO A 366 1.32 24.02 8.82
C PRO A 366 1.19 25.28 7.94
N THR A 367 0.01 25.47 7.36
CA THR A 367 -0.52 26.75 6.90
C THR A 367 -0.89 27.61 8.11
N LYS A 368 -0.21 28.76 8.27
CA LYS A 368 -0.58 29.80 9.22
C LYS A 368 -1.55 30.78 8.56
N ASN A 369 -2.68 30.99 9.21
CA ASN A 369 -3.65 32.04 8.94
C ASN A 369 -3.56 33.00 10.13
N ASP A 370 -3.22 34.26 9.92
CA ASP A 370 -3.36 35.32 10.94
C ASP A 370 -3.75 36.64 10.29
N SER A 371 -4.55 37.38 11.06
CA SER A 371 -5.38 38.51 10.63
C SER A 371 -4.67 39.87 10.67
N LEU A 372 -5.32 40.84 10.01
CA LEU A 372 -4.98 42.25 9.73
C LEU A 372 -4.53 43.13 10.94
N THR A 373 -3.62 44.08 10.70
CA THR A 373 -3.67 45.50 11.18
C THR A 373 -2.59 46.40 10.51
N ASN A 374 -2.77 47.73 10.58
CA ASN A 374 -2.41 48.81 9.62
C ASN A 374 -1.00 49.49 9.70
N LYS A 375 -0.47 49.88 8.50
CA LYS A 375 0.33 51.10 8.06
C LYS A 375 1.70 51.47 8.70
N PRO A 376 2.57 52.35 8.08
CA PRO A 376 2.72 52.82 6.68
C PRO A 376 4.18 52.84 6.08
N ILE A 377 4.27 52.79 4.73
CA ILE A 377 5.11 53.48 3.69
C ILE A 377 6.63 53.78 3.87
N VAL A 378 7.37 53.68 2.72
CA VAL A 378 8.67 54.29 2.28
C VAL A 378 9.81 53.23 2.20
N THR A 379 10.56 52.92 1.12
CA THR A 379 10.88 53.45 -0.24
C THR A 379 11.48 52.34 -1.13
N SER A 380 11.36 52.45 -2.46
CA SER A 380 12.04 51.64 -3.51
C SER A 380 13.54 52.00 -3.69
N PRO A 381 14.39 51.35 -4.54
CA PRO A 381 14.25 51.33 -6.02
C PRO A 381 14.79 50.10 -6.84
N GLN A 382 14.14 49.89 -8.01
CA GLN A 382 14.66 49.46 -9.35
C GLN A 382 15.18 48.00 -9.50
N ILE A 383 14.93 47.23 -10.58
CA ILE A 383 15.25 47.49 -12.00
C ILE A 383 14.29 46.75 -12.97
N LYS A 384 14.17 47.35 -14.16
CA LYS A 384 13.30 47.15 -15.32
C LYS A 384 13.52 45.87 -16.16
N LYS A 385 12.49 45.48 -16.91
CA LYS A 385 12.55 45.35 -18.39
C LYS A 385 11.15 45.40 -19.02
N ASP A 386 11.02 46.35 -19.96
CA ASP A 386 9.90 46.59 -20.87
C ASP A 386 9.67 45.38 -21.81
N THR A 387 8.46 45.13 -22.34
CA THR A 387 8.04 45.67 -23.64
C THR A 387 6.52 45.56 -23.84
N VAL A 388 6.02 46.59 -24.51
CA VAL A 388 4.65 47.05 -24.80
C VAL A 388 4.00 46.34 -25.99
N VAL A 389 2.67 46.10 -25.96
CA VAL A 389 1.74 46.37 -27.08
C VAL A 389 0.37 46.85 -26.52
N LYS A 390 -0.20 47.88 -27.16
CA LYS A 390 -1.37 48.73 -26.80
C LYS A 390 -2.74 48.18 -27.26
N LYS A 391 -3.76 48.36 -26.40
CA LYS A 391 -5.08 49.09 -26.51
C LYS A 391 -5.89 49.11 -27.85
N PRO A 392 -7.25 49.36 -27.84
CA PRO A 392 -7.97 50.26 -26.93
C PRO A 392 -9.33 49.82 -26.34
N ASP A 393 -9.67 50.54 -25.25
CA ASP A 393 -10.98 50.59 -24.58
C ASP A 393 -12.06 51.25 -25.47
N VAL A 394 -13.33 50.85 -25.25
CA VAL A 394 -14.49 51.74 -25.45
C VAL A 394 -15.27 51.82 -24.14
N ILE A 395 -15.36 53.04 -23.63
CA ILE A 395 -16.18 53.48 -22.50
C ILE A 395 -17.54 53.92 -23.07
N ILE A 396 -18.64 53.33 -22.61
CA ILE A 396 -19.93 54.04 -22.46
C ILE A 396 -20.63 53.54 -21.18
N LYS A 397 -20.71 54.42 -20.19
CA LYS A 397 -21.77 54.56 -19.17
C LYS A 397 -22.10 56.07 -19.18
N PRO A 398 -23.31 56.55 -18.86
CA PRO A 398 -24.07 56.10 -17.67
C PRO A 398 -25.61 56.08 -17.83
N ASP A 399 -26.31 55.39 -16.92
CA ASP A 399 -27.28 56.10 -16.10
C ASP A 399 -27.48 55.40 -14.74
N VAL A 400 -27.67 56.23 -13.72
CA VAL A 400 -27.78 55.91 -12.31
C VAL A 400 -29.21 56.26 -11.90
N THR A 401 -29.93 55.31 -11.30
CA THR A 401 -31.03 55.64 -10.40
C THR A 401 -30.83 54.92 -9.08
N THR A 402 -30.61 55.76 -8.07
CA THR A 402 -30.47 55.48 -6.64
C THR A 402 -31.83 55.21 -6.00
N ASN A 403 -31.88 54.32 -4.99
CA ASN A 403 -32.48 54.53 -3.64
C ASN A 403 -32.64 53.18 -2.88
N PRO A 404 -32.87 53.15 -1.55
CA PRO A 404 -31.82 53.03 -0.52
C PRO A 404 -32.17 51.85 0.46
N PRO A 405 -31.56 51.67 1.65
CA PRO A 405 -31.59 50.42 2.39
C PRO A 405 -32.90 50.20 3.17
N VAL A 406 -33.37 48.95 3.17
CA VAL A 406 -34.55 48.52 3.93
C VAL A 406 -34.24 48.53 5.43
N LYS A 407 -34.90 49.42 6.18
CA LYS A 407 -35.03 49.36 7.63
C LYS A 407 -36.09 48.34 8.02
N LYS A 408 -35.84 47.66 9.14
CA LYS A 408 -36.77 46.82 9.89
C LYS A 408 -37.97 47.65 10.34
N ASP A 409 -39.17 47.14 10.10
CA ASP A 409 -40.36 47.54 10.84
C ASP A 409 -41.09 46.33 11.44
N THR A 410 -41.61 46.63 12.61
CA THR A 410 -42.11 45.78 13.68
C THR A 410 -43.44 45.10 13.33
N ALA A 411 -43.67 43.96 14.00
CA ALA A 411 -44.81 43.07 13.88
C ALA A 411 -46.19 43.74 13.81
N VAL A 412 -46.98 43.32 12.84
CA VAL A 412 -48.45 43.38 12.87
C VAL A 412 -48.97 41.96 12.64
N ASN A 413 -49.71 41.45 13.63
CA ASN A 413 -50.46 40.21 13.57
C ASN A 413 -51.37 40.19 12.33
N LYS A 414 -51.03 39.35 11.35
CA LYS A 414 -51.96 38.84 10.34
C LYS A 414 -52.36 37.41 10.75
N PRO A 415 -53.63 37.02 10.55
CA PRO A 415 -54.12 35.73 10.98
C PRO A 415 -53.32 34.62 10.31
N VAL A 416 -52.99 33.59 11.08
CA VAL A 416 -52.46 32.32 10.60
C VAL A 416 -53.41 31.82 9.51
N ILE A 417 -52.99 31.93 8.25
CA ILE A 417 -53.60 31.17 7.17
C ILE A 417 -53.21 29.74 7.49
N ASN A 418 -54.11 29.02 8.15
CA ASN A 418 -53.98 27.58 8.34
C ASN A 418 -53.68 27.00 6.96
N ALA A 419 -52.51 26.37 6.83
CA ALA A 419 -52.27 25.44 5.74
C ALA A 419 -53.50 24.51 5.66
N PRO A 420 -54.01 24.19 4.45
CA PRO A 420 -55.14 23.29 4.32
C PRO A 420 -54.88 22.04 5.18
N PRO A 421 -55.85 21.57 5.98
CA PRO A 421 -55.65 20.44 6.86
C PRO A 421 -55.15 19.26 6.03
N ARG A 422 -53.99 18.71 6.44
CA ARG A 422 -53.40 17.52 5.82
C ARG A 422 -54.53 16.47 5.70
N PRO A 423 -54.79 15.92 4.48
CA PRO A 423 -55.80 14.89 4.31
C PRO A 423 -55.60 13.76 5.32
N LEU A 424 -56.69 13.29 5.93
CA LEU A 424 -56.64 12.29 6.99
C LEU A 424 -56.07 10.97 6.46
N ARG A 425 -54.93 10.55 7.04
CA ARG A 425 -54.27 9.28 6.74
C ARG A 425 -55.14 8.10 7.18
N LYS A 426 -55.32 7.12 6.30
CA LYS A 426 -55.92 5.83 6.68
C LYS A 426 -54.91 5.00 7.47
N PRO A 427 -55.24 4.53 8.69
CA PRO A 427 -54.34 3.69 9.47
C PRO A 427 -53.93 2.43 8.70
N GLY A 428 -52.65 2.08 8.73
CA GLY A 428 -52.13 0.89 8.06
C GLY A 428 -51.98 0.99 6.54
N GLU A 429 -52.29 2.13 5.92
CA GLU A 429 -52.06 2.39 4.49
C GLU A 429 -50.89 3.35 4.27
N TYR A 430 -50.19 3.17 3.15
CA TYR A 430 -49.20 4.13 2.70
C TYR A 430 -49.91 5.43 2.28
N TYR A 431 -49.31 6.57 2.61
CA TYR A 431 -49.88 7.88 2.32
C TYR A 431 -48.78 8.79 1.77
N PHE A 432 -49.08 9.52 0.69
CA PHE A 432 -48.11 10.37 0.03
C PHE A 432 -48.33 11.84 0.39
N ASP A 433 -47.36 12.44 1.07
CA ASP A 433 -47.31 13.89 1.30
C ASP A 433 -46.03 14.47 0.69
N SER A 434 -46.14 15.20 -0.42
CA SER A 434 -44.95 15.77 -1.08
C SER A 434 -44.16 16.78 -0.23
N THR A 435 -44.74 17.29 0.87
CA THR A 435 -44.18 18.35 1.71
C THR A 435 -43.48 17.83 2.97
N THR A 436 -43.57 16.53 3.26
CA THR A 436 -42.82 15.92 4.37
C THR A 436 -41.35 15.75 4.01
N LYS A 437 -40.54 15.58 5.06
CA LYS A 437 -39.15 15.18 4.88
C LYS A 437 -39.10 13.80 4.22
N HIS A 438 -38.25 13.67 3.22
CA HIS A 438 -38.04 12.42 2.49
C HIS A 438 -36.57 12.04 2.49
N HIS A 439 -36.31 10.75 2.51
CA HIS A 439 -35.02 10.15 2.23
C HIS A 439 -34.98 9.64 0.80
N ALA A 440 -33.82 9.76 0.15
CA ALA A 440 -33.53 8.89 -0.98
C ALA A 440 -33.18 7.51 -0.44
N ALA A 441 -33.80 6.47 -0.99
CA ALA A 441 -33.64 5.10 -0.53
C ALA A 441 -32.99 4.23 -1.61
N ILE A 442 -31.96 3.48 -1.23
CA ILE A 442 -31.33 2.47 -2.07
C ILE A 442 -31.59 1.11 -1.44
N VAL A 443 -32.45 0.32 -2.06
CA VAL A 443 -32.70 -1.05 -1.65
C VAL A 443 -31.57 -1.90 -2.19
N LEU A 444 -30.93 -2.68 -1.33
CA LEU A 444 -29.87 -3.64 -1.65
C LEU A 444 -30.41 -5.06 -1.45
N ASP A 445 -30.39 -5.88 -2.50
CA ASP A 445 -30.90 -7.25 -2.48
C ASP A 445 -29.78 -8.28 -2.47
N LYS A 446 -29.73 -9.10 -1.42
CA LYS A 446 -28.71 -10.12 -1.14
C LYS A 446 -27.31 -9.55 -1.31
N VAL A 447 -26.99 -8.54 -0.50
CA VAL A 447 -25.68 -7.90 -0.46
C VAL A 447 -25.12 -8.06 0.96
N ASP A 448 -23.94 -8.65 1.10
CA ASP A 448 -23.26 -8.86 2.40
C ASP A 448 -23.05 -7.50 3.10
N PRO A 449 -23.12 -7.44 4.45
CA PRO A 449 -22.91 -6.22 5.21
C PRO A 449 -21.61 -5.46 4.89
N LEU A 450 -20.54 -6.16 4.46
CA LEU A 450 -19.31 -5.52 3.99
C LEU A 450 -19.57 -4.66 2.74
N PHE A 451 -20.24 -5.21 1.73
CA PHE A 451 -20.54 -4.49 0.50
C PHE A 451 -21.60 -3.41 0.71
N VAL A 452 -22.53 -3.60 1.65
CA VAL A 452 -23.46 -2.54 2.08
C VAL A 452 -22.70 -1.34 2.66
N THR A 453 -21.63 -1.60 3.42
CA THR A 453 -20.74 -0.55 3.92
C THR A 453 -19.99 0.14 2.79
N GLU A 454 -19.54 -0.62 1.78
CA GLU A 454 -18.92 -0.04 0.58
C GLU A 454 -19.88 0.82 -0.24
N VAL A 455 -21.16 0.43 -0.35
CA VAL A 455 -22.20 1.28 -0.95
C VAL A 455 -22.30 2.61 -0.18
N ARG A 456 -22.39 2.56 1.16
CA ARG A 456 -22.43 3.77 2.00
C ARG A 456 -21.20 4.65 1.78
N ASN A 457 -20.00 4.06 1.76
CA ASN A 457 -18.74 4.77 1.55
C ASN A 457 -18.67 5.40 0.16
N ALA A 458 -19.14 4.70 -0.87
CA ALA A 458 -19.18 5.18 -2.23
C ALA A 458 -20.10 6.41 -2.37
N TYR A 459 -21.30 6.35 -1.80
CA TYR A 459 -22.20 7.51 -1.79
C TYR A 459 -21.68 8.66 -0.92
N THR A 460 -20.93 8.37 0.15
CA THR A 460 -20.25 9.41 0.93
C THR A 460 -19.25 10.18 0.05
N ARG A 461 -18.45 9.47 -0.77
CA ARG A 461 -17.51 10.11 -1.71
C ARG A 461 -18.24 10.88 -2.81
N PHE A 462 -19.22 10.26 -3.45
CA PHE A 462 -20.07 10.90 -4.46
C PHE A 462 -20.67 12.21 -3.94
N ASN A 463 -21.19 12.21 -2.71
CA ASN A 463 -21.83 13.38 -2.13
C ASN A 463 -20.86 14.54 -1.88
N ARG A 464 -19.69 14.22 -1.35
CA ARG A 464 -18.61 15.21 -1.13
C ARG A 464 -18.12 15.81 -2.45
N GLU A 465 -17.99 14.99 -3.49
CA GLU A 465 -17.47 15.41 -4.80
C GLU A 465 -18.52 16.20 -5.60
N ARG A 466 -19.77 15.73 -5.62
CA ARG A 466 -20.83 16.30 -6.46
C ARG A 466 -21.53 17.50 -5.84
N TYR A 467 -21.76 17.45 -4.53
CA TYR A 467 -22.57 18.44 -3.82
C TYR A 467 -21.78 19.25 -2.78
N HIS A 468 -20.50 18.92 -2.56
CA HIS A 468 -19.66 19.57 -1.55
C HIS A 468 -20.27 19.56 -0.14
N GLN A 469 -21.12 18.57 0.14
CA GLN A 469 -21.79 18.39 1.41
C GLN A 469 -21.91 16.91 1.76
N THR A 470 -22.09 16.63 3.05
CA THR A 470 -22.39 15.28 3.56
C THR A 470 -23.86 15.19 3.88
N PHE A 471 -24.49 14.09 3.50
CA PHE A 471 -25.86 13.77 3.88
C PHE A 471 -25.86 12.75 5.01
N PRO A 472 -26.81 12.81 5.97
CA PRO A 472 -27.02 11.72 6.91
C PRO A 472 -27.35 10.44 6.13
N MET A 473 -26.76 9.32 6.55
CA MET A 473 -26.94 8.04 5.88
C MET A 473 -27.14 6.95 6.91
N ASN A 474 -28.23 6.20 6.78
CA ASN A 474 -28.56 5.10 7.69
C ASN A 474 -28.88 3.83 6.90
N VAL A 475 -28.45 2.67 7.41
CA VAL A 475 -28.81 1.38 6.83
C VAL A 475 -29.84 0.73 7.73
N VAL A 476 -30.96 0.34 7.14
CA VAL A 476 -32.05 -0.33 7.83
C VAL A 476 -32.25 -1.72 7.24
N ASP A 477 -32.44 -2.72 8.08
CA ASP A 477 -32.77 -4.07 7.65
C ASP A 477 -34.26 -4.16 7.33
N LEU A 478 -34.60 -4.49 6.07
CA LEU A 478 -35.98 -4.75 5.68
C LEU A 478 -36.35 -6.20 6.03
N ASP A 479 -35.49 -7.13 5.67
CA ASP A 479 -35.59 -8.55 5.99
C ASP A 479 -34.20 -9.22 5.93
N ALA A 480 -34.16 -10.56 5.97
CA ALA A 480 -32.93 -11.34 5.94
C ALA A 480 -32.08 -11.12 4.69
N ASN A 481 -32.70 -10.78 3.56
CA ASN A 481 -32.04 -10.65 2.26
C ASN A 481 -31.90 -9.19 1.82
N ARG A 482 -32.76 -8.29 2.31
CA ARG A 482 -32.85 -6.92 1.80
C ARG A 482 -32.52 -5.89 2.88
N LYS A 483 -31.69 -4.92 2.51
CA LYS A 483 -31.33 -3.76 3.32
C LYS A 483 -31.65 -2.48 2.57
N ILE A 484 -31.94 -1.40 3.29
CA ILE A 484 -32.25 -0.10 2.72
C ILE A 484 -31.21 0.89 3.23
N LEU A 485 -30.44 1.48 2.32
CA LEU A 485 -29.62 2.64 2.61
C LEU A 485 -30.45 3.90 2.39
N LEU A 486 -30.81 4.57 3.49
CA LEU A 486 -31.44 5.88 3.52
C LEU A 486 -30.37 6.95 3.43
N ILE A 487 -30.60 7.96 2.59
CA ILE A 487 -29.68 9.07 2.35
C ILE A 487 -30.44 10.40 2.42
N GLY A 488 -29.91 11.33 3.20
CA GLY A 488 -30.38 12.71 3.32
C GLY A 488 -31.67 12.84 4.12
N ASP A 489 -31.94 14.04 4.63
CA ASP A 489 -33.22 14.42 5.25
C ASP A 489 -33.82 15.56 4.40
N PHE A 490 -34.16 15.26 3.14
CA PHE A 490 -34.59 16.26 2.18
C PHE A 490 -35.91 16.88 2.60
N ALA A 491 -36.10 18.19 2.40
CA ALA A 491 -37.25 18.90 2.95
C ALA A 491 -38.59 18.53 2.28
N SER A 492 -38.54 17.92 1.09
CA SER A 492 -39.70 17.53 0.31
C SER A 492 -39.42 16.30 -0.55
N ALA A 493 -40.48 15.66 -1.04
CA ALA A 493 -40.37 14.56 -2.01
C ALA A 493 -39.63 14.98 -3.28
N GLN A 494 -39.79 16.24 -3.72
CA GLN A 494 -39.14 16.75 -4.93
C GLN A 494 -37.63 16.84 -4.77
N GLU A 495 -37.15 17.29 -3.60
CA GLU A 495 -35.71 17.35 -3.31
C GLU A 495 -35.09 15.95 -3.25
N ALA A 496 -35.76 15.00 -2.57
CA ALA A 496 -35.32 13.60 -2.53
C ALA A 496 -35.29 12.97 -3.93
N LEU A 497 -36.29 13.25 -4.77
CA LEU A 497 -36.33 12.80 -6.17
C LEU A 497 -35.17 13.37 -6.98
N ASN A 498 -34.88 14.67 -6.86
CA ASN A 498 -33.78 15.31 -7.59
C ASN A 498 -32.44 14.65 -7.26
N TYR A 499 -32.16 14.45 -5.96
CA TYR A 499 -30.98 13.73 -5.52
C TYR A 499 -30.96 12.29 -6.02
N MET A 500 -32.08 11.55 -5.84
CA MET A 500 -32.20 10.15 -6.21
C MET A 500 -32.01 9.95 -7.72
N THR A 501 -32.51 10.83 -8.58
CA THR A 501 -32.28 10.76 -10.04
C THR A 501 -30.79 10.89 -10.37
N SER A 502 -30.09 11.86 -9.78
CA SER A 502 -28.65 12.01 -9.99
C SER A 502 -27.86 10.81 -9.44
N ALA A 503 -28.23 10.32 -8.25
CA ALA A 503 -27.62 9.14 -7.64
C ALA A 503 -27.82 7.89 -8.51
N ARG A 504 -29.05 7.66 -9.00
CA ARG A 504 -29.42 6.55 -9.89
C ARG A 504 -28.63 6.58 -11.19
N GLN A 505 -28.47 7.75 -11.79
CA GLN A 505 -27.75 7.90 -13.05
C GLN A 505 -26.25 7.61 -12.89
N ALA A 506 -25.64 8.05 -11.79
CA ALA A 506 -24.21 7.85 -11.51
C ALA A 506 -23.90 6.43 -10.97
N ALA A 507 -24.91 5.72 -10.46
CA ALA A 507 -24.72 4.43 -9.79
C ALA A 507 -23.94 3.37 -10.59
N PRO A 508 -24.31 3.01 -11.84
CA PRO A 508 -23.66 1.90 -12.54
C PRO A 508 -22.26 2.23 -13.07
N SER A 509 -21.91 3.51 -13.25
CA SER A 509 -20.66 3.92 -13.90
C SER A 509 -19.66 4.60 -12.96
N GLU A 510 -20.15 5.33 -11.96
CA GLU A 510 -19.32 6.19 -11.11
C GLU A 510 -19.32 5.74 -9.66
N VAL A 511 -20.50 5.45 -9.08
CA VAL A 511 -20.61 5.21 -7.64
C VAL A 511 -20.39 3.74 -7.28
N MET A 512 -21.06 2.82 -7.99
CA MET A 512 -21.05 1.39 -7.70
C MET A 512 -20.86 0.55 -8.97
N PRO A 513 -19.82 0.79 -9.79
CA PRO A 513 -19.57 -0.01 -11.00
C PRO A 513 -19.29 -1.48 -10.70
N TRP A 514 -19.00 -1.79 -9.44
CA TRP A 514 -18.77 -3.13 -8.93
C TRP A 514 -20.06 -3.83 -8.50
N LEU A 515 -21.20 -3.15 -8.34
CA LEU A 515 -22.45 -3.80 -7.94
C LEU A 515 -23.36 -3.95 -9.17
N LYS A 516 -23.87 -5.17 -9.42
CA LYS A 516 -24.76 -5.40 -10.57
C LYS A 516 -26.08 -4.66 -10.40
N ALA A 517 -26.65 -4.17 -11.50
CA ALA A 517 -27.90 -3.40 -11.49
C ALA A 517 -29.08 -4.17 -10.87
N GLU A 518 -29.11 -5.50 -11.02
CA GLU A 518 -30.13 -6.37 -10.38
C GLU A 518 -30.05 -6.41 -8.84
N LYS A 519 -28.91 -6.00 -8.25
CA LYS A 519 -28.67 -6.05 -6.79
C LYS A 519 -29.14 -4.81 -6.06
N TYR A 520 -29.62 -3.79 -6.78
CA TYR A 520 -30.13 -2.58 -6.16
C TYR A 520 -31.30 -1.96 -6.89
N SER A 521 -32.14 -1.24 -6.15
CA SER A 521 -33.17 -0.38 -6.72
C SER A 521 -33.27 0.93 -5.95
N PHE A 522 -33.78 1.97 -6.61
CA PHE A 522 -33.92 3.31 -6.04
C PHE A 522 -35.37 3.62 -5.73
N SER A 523 -35.58 4.24 -4.58
CA SER A 523 -36.88 4.67 -4.09
C SER A 523 -36.75 6.00 -3.34
N ILE A 524 -37.88 6.55 -2.90
CA ILE A 524 -37.93 7.59 -1.86
C ILE A 524 -38.86 7.13 -0.76
N ILE A 525 -38.63 7.58 0.47
CA ILE A 525 -39.49 7.24 1.61
C ILE A 525 -39.43 8.34 2.65
N ASP A 526 -40.55 8.66 3.26
CA ASP A 526 -40.61 9.55 4.41
C ASP A 526 -40.64 8.76 5.73
N ASP A 527 -40.40 9.48 6.83
CA ASP A 527 -40.42 8.92 8.19
C ASP A 527 -41.74 8.25 8.55
N GLU A 528 -42.83 8.64 7.89
CA GLU A 528 -44.17 8.13 8.14
C GLU A 528 -44.45 6.79 7.45
N ASN A 529 -43.91 6.56 6.25
CA ASN A 529 -44.08 5.31 5.50
C ASN A 529 -42.99 4.28 5.82
N LEU A 530 -41.82 4.70 6.30
CA LEU A 530 -40.72 3.79 6.62
C LEU A 530 -41.11 2.69 7.63
N PRO A 531 -41.69 2.98 8.80
CA PRO A 531 -42.09 1.94 9.76
C PRO A 531 -43.08 0.94 9.15
N LEU A 532 -44.02 1.42 8.34
CA LEU A 532 -45.01 0.59 7.67
C LEU A 532 -44.37 -0.34 6.63
N LEU A 533 -43.35 0.14 5.90
CA LEU A 533 -42.58 -0.69 4.98
C LEU A 533 -41.77 -1.76 5.72
N LEU A 534 -41.16 -1.42 6.86
CA LEU A 534 -40.41 -2.38 7.68
C LEU A 534 -41.30 -3.45 8.32
N GLU A 535 -42.53 -3.08 8.69
CA GLU A 535 -43.55 -4.01 9.18
C GLU A 535 -44.03 -4.94 8.06
N LYS A 536 -44.45 -4.38 6.92
CA LYS A 536 -45.06 -5.15 5.82
C LYS A 536 -44.05 -5.94 5.00
N LYS A 537 -42.82 -5.45 4.86
CA LYS A 537 -41.73 -6.05 4.06
C LYS A 537 -42.08 -6.24 2.57
N ASP A 538 -43.10 -5.53 2.08
CA ASP A 538 -43.59 -5.61 0.71
C ASP A 538 -43.16 -4.38 -0.10
N LEU A 539 -42.00 -4.50 -0.75
CA LEU A 539 -41.46 -3.47 -1.64
C LEU A 539 -42.26 -3.32 -2.93
N GLU A 540 -42.90 -4.37 -3.43
CA GLU A 540 -43.69 -4.26 -4.67
C GLU A 540 -44.98 -3.49 -4.40
N GLN A 541 -45.62 -3.71 -3.26
CA GLN A 541 -46.75 -2.89 -2.82
C GLN A 541 -46.32 -1.43 -2.64
N TYR A 542 -45.18 -1.18 -2.00
CA TYR A 542 -44.68 0.20 -1.82
C TYR A 542 -44.33 0.86 -3.15
N ARG A 543 -43.70 0.12 -4.08
CA ARG A 543 -43.41 0.60 -5.44
C ARG A 543 -44.68 0.95 -6.21
N LYS A 544 -45.71 0.10 -6.15
CA LYS A 544 -47.02 0.38 -6.77
C LYS A 544 -47.64 1.66 -6.19
N PHE A 545 -47.59 1.84 -4.88
CA PHE A 545 -48.02 3.06 -4.21
C PHE A 545 -47.24 4.29 -4.74
N LEU A 546 -45.92 4.22 -4.86
CA LEU A 546 -45.13 5.33 -5.41
C LEU A 546 -45.44 5.61 -6.88
N VAL A 547 -45.59 4.60 -7.73
CA VAL A 547 -45.92 4.77 -9.15
C VAL A 547 -47.28 5.44 -9.34
N GLN A 548 -48.25 5.15 -8.46
CA GLN A 548 -49.57 5.80 -8.48
C GLN A 548 -49.49 7.29 -8.15
N ASN A 549 -48.61 7.69 -7.23
CA ASN A 549 -48.49 9.07 -6.77
C ASN A 549 -47.45 9.89 -7.55
N LEU A 550 -46.44 9.22 -8.13
CA LEU A 550 -45.30 9.81 -8.84
C LEU A 550 -45.02 9.04 -10.15
N PRO A 551 -45.91 9.16 -11.15
CA PRO A 551 -45.81 8.40 -12.40
C PRO A 551 -44.51 8.72 -13.16
N GLY A 552 -43.85 7.68 -13.67
CA GLY A 552 -42.63 7.79 -14.48
C GLY A 552 -41.33 8.05 -13.68
N LYS A 553 -41.36 7.96 -12.34
CA LYS A 553 -40.18 8.17 -11.49
C LYS A 553 -39.50 6.89 -10.99
N PHE A 554 -40.19 5.75 -10.98
CA PHE A 554 -39.75 4.48 -10.36
C PHE A 554 -39.97 3.26 -11.26
#